data_AF-A0AAF1BDN4-F1
#
_entry.id   AF-A0AAF1BDN4-F1
#
_cell.length_a   1.000
_cell.length_b   1.000
_cell.length_c   1.000
_cell.angle_alpha   90.00
_cell.angle_beta   90.00
_cell.angle_gamma   90.00
#
_symmetry.space_group_name_H-M   'P 1'
#
loop_
_entity.id
_entity.type
_entity.pdbx_description
1 polymer ?
#
loop_
_entity_poly.entity_id
_entity_poly.type
_entity_poly.pdbx_seq_one_letter_code
_entity_poly.pdbx_strand_id
1 'polypeptide(L)' 'MLLHKDPDMFTFRQGWTFPRKVSFNGDECVMPQPDDYPSLPNGAQPSSPATLLFIMLLSLLFSVLAL' A
#
# COMPACT_ATOMS: atom_id res chain seq x y z
N MET A 1 17.76 -7.89 5.21
CA MET A 1 17.45 -8.31 3.83
C MET A 1 16.06 -8.93 3.84
N LEU A 2 15.09 -8.34 3.14
CA LEU A 2 13.79 -8.97 2.97
C LEU A 2 13.98 -10.15 2.00
N LEU A 3 13.58 -11.37 2.40
CA LEU A 3 13.70 -12.59 1.57
C LEU A 3 15.10 -12.91 1.02
N HIS A 4 16.18 -12.47 1.68
CA HIS A 4 17.57 -12.72 1.22
C HIS A 4 17.88 -12.21 -0.22
N LYS A 5 17.16 -11.21 -0.73
CA LYS A 5 17.51 -10.55 -1.99
C LYS A 5 18.71 -9.64 -1.80
N ASP A 6 19.59 -9.59 -2.81
CA ASP A 6 20.66 -8.60 -2.92
C ASP A 6 20.06 -7.18 -2.97
N PRO A 7 20.44 -6.26 -2.07
CA PRO A 7 19.96 -4.88 -2.05
C PRO A 7 20.22 -4.11 -3.34
N ASP A 8 21.31 -4.40 -4.05
CA ASP A 8 21.69 -3.65 -5.26
C ASP A 8 20.90 -4.10 -6.49
N MET A 9 20.39 -5.33 -6.46
CA MET A 9 19.45 -5.88 -7.45
C MET A 9 17.99 -5.60 -7.06
N PHE A 10 17.74 -5.05 -5.88
CA PHE A 10 16.40 -4.81 -5.40
C PHE A 10 15.79 -3.57 -6.07
N THR A 11 14.74 -3.78 -6.86
CA THR A 11 14.05 -2.70 -7.57
C THR A 11 12.54 -2.81 -7.39
N PHE A 12 11.91 -1.69 -7.05
CA PHE A 12 10.45 -1.55 -6.99
C PHE A 12 9.80 -1.45 -8.38
N ARG A 13 10.57 -1.30 -9.46
CA ARG A 13 10.05 -0.96 -10.80
C ARG A 13 9.36 -2.10 -11.55
N GLN A 14 9.57 -3.35 -11.13
CA GLN A 14 8.98 -4.53 -11.78
C GLN A 14 7.90 -5.21 -10.91
N GLY A 15 7.55 -4.60 -9.78
CA GLY A 15 6.69 -5.23 -8.78
C GLY A 15 7.37 -6.46 -8.14
N TRP A 16 7.01 -6.74 -6.91
CA TRP A 16 7.39 -8.01 -6.30
C TRP A 16 6.61 -9.11 -7.00
N THR A 17 7.29 -10.07 -7.64
CA THR A 17 6.63 -11.34 -7.94
C THR A 17 6.48 -12.04 -6.59
N PHE A 18 5.33 -11.84 -5.95
CA PHE A 18 5.02 -12.60 -4.75
C PHE A 18 5.15 -14.07 -5.13
N PRO A 19 5.98 -14.86 -4.41
CA PRO A 19 6.11 -16.27 -4.69
C PRO A 19 4.71 -16.89 -4.61
N ARG A 20 4.27 -17.51 -5.70
CA ARG A 20 2.96 -18.19 -5.72
C ARG A 20 2.91 -19.39 -4.77
N LYS A 21 4.05 -19.80 -4.24
CA LYS A 21 4.21 -20.92 -3.31
C LYS A 21 5.31 -20.58 -2.30
N VAL A 22 5.00 -20.68 -1.01
CA VAL A 22 5.98 -20.56 0.08
C VAL A 22 5.87 -21.77 0.98
N SER A 23 7.00 -22.32 1.41
CA SER A 23 6.99 -23.36 2.44
C SER A 23 7.09 -22.71 3.81
N PHE A 24 6.10 -22.94 4.67
CA PHE A 24 6.08 -22.43 6.04
C PHE A 24 5.74 -23.59 6.99
N ASN A 25 6.61 -23.85 7.97
CA ASN A 25 6.44 -24.95 8.94
C ASN A 25 6.27 -26.36 8.34
N GLY A 26 6.79 -26.60 7.13
CA GLY A 26 6.62 -27.87 6.42
C GLY A 26 5.37 -27.94 5.55
N ASP A 27 4.49 -26.94 5.64
CA ASP A 27 3.33 -26.80 4.76
C ASP A 27 3.70 -26.00 3.51
N GLU A 28 3.10 -26.36 2.37
CA GLU A 28 3.19 -25.58 1.13
C GLU A 28 2.00 -24.61 1.07
N CYS A 29 2.23 -23.35 1.42
CA CYS A 29 1.23 -22.31 1.26
C CYS A 29 1.23 -21.80 -0.18
N VAL A 30 0.14 -22.04 -0.91
CA VAL A 30 -0.03 -21.59 -2.29
C VAL A 30 -0.87 -20.32 -2.30
N MET A 31 -0.38 -19.28 -2.98
CA MET A 31 -1.15 -18.06 -3.19
C MET A 31 -2.32 -18.37 -4.12
N PRO A 32 -3.57 -18.04 -3.75
CA PRO A 32 -4.74 -18.31 -4.58
C PRO A 32 -4.67 -17.54 -5.92
N GLN A 33 -5.47 -17.94 -6.90
CA GLN A 33 -5.58 -17.16 -8.14
C GLN A 33 -6.07 -15.74 -7.82
N PRO A 34 -5.76 -14.74 -8.67
CA PRO A 34 -6.21 -13.37 -8.45
C PRO A 34 -7.73 -13.25 -8.22
N ASP A 35 -8.52 -14.08 -8.90
CA ASP A 35 -9.98 -14.12 -8.78
C ASP A 35 -10.47 -14.70 -7.45
N ASP A 36 -9.66 -15.56 -6.83
CA ASP A 36 -9.92 -16.19 -5.53
C ASP A 36 -9.26 -15.42 -4.37
N TYR A 37 -8.56 -14.32 -4.67
CA TYR A 37 -7.90 -13.53 -3.65
C TYR A 37 -8.95 -12.80 -2.80
N PRO A 38 -8.91 -12.89 -1.45
CA PRO A 38 -9.87 -12.19 -0.63
C PRO A 38 -9.76 -10.69 -0.87
N SER A 39 -10.88 -10.06 -1.22
CA SER A 39 -10.93 -8.60 -1.32
C SER A 39 -10.55 -8.01 0.02
N LEU A 40 -9.59 -7.08 0.02
CA LEU A 40 -9.24 -6.36 1.23
C LEU A 40 -10.49 -5.63 1.74
N PRO A 41 -10.80 -5.71 3.05
CA PRO A 41 -11.88 -4.90 3.61
C PRO A 41 -11.58 -3.44 3.30
N ASN A 42 -12.60 -2.68 2.89
CA ASN A 42 -12.44 -1.26 2.65
C ASN A 42 -12.14 -0.57 3.99
N GLY A 43 -10.85 -0.39 4.28
CA GLY A 43 -10.35 0.25 5.49
C GLY A 43 -10.29 1.78 5.39
N ALA A 44 -10.78 2.36 4.29
CA ALA A 44 -10.83 3.80 4.14
C ALA A 44 -11.72 4.38 5.24
N GLN A 45 -11.10 5.07 6.19
CA GLN A 45 -11.84 5.83 7.18
C GLN A 45 -12.48 7.03 6.45
N PRO A 46 -13.79 7.27 6.60
CA PRO A 46 -14.39 8.48 6.07
C PRO A 46 -13.67 9.68 6.68
N SER A 47 -13.27 10.64 5.84
CA SER A 47 -12.66 11.87 6.33
C SER A 47 -13.63 12.58 7.25
N SER A 48 -13.15 12.99 8.42
CA SER A 48 -13.97 13.79 9.32
C SER A 48 -14.27 15.15 8.66
N PRO A 49 -15.46 15.73 8.85
CA PRO A 49 -15.78 17.05 8.31
C PRO A 49 -14.79 18.12 8.79
N ALA A 50 -14.24 17.98 10.00
CA ALA A 50 -13.20 18.87 10.52
C ALA A 50 -11.89 18.79 9.73
N THR A 51 -11.48 17.57 9.31
CA THR A 51 -10.28 17.37 8.48
C THR A 51 -10.44 18.07 7.12
N LEU A 52 -11.61 17.96 6.50
CA LEU A 52 -11.89 18.62 5.22
C LEU A 52 -11.86 20.16 5.35
N LEU A 53 -12.51 20.70 6.39
CA LEU A 53 -12.48 22.14 6.66
C LEU A 53 -11.06 22.67 6.89
N PHE A 54 -10.24 21.91 7.62
CA PHE A 54 -8.85 22.28 7.88
C PHE A 54 -8.02 22.33 6.59
N ILE A 55 -8.18 21.33 5.70
CA ILE A 55 -7.53 21.30 4.39
C ILE A 55 -7.95 22.51 3.55
N MET A 56 -9.23 22.85 3.52
CA MET A 56 -9.77 24.00 2.80
C MET A 56 -9.25 25.34 3.33
N LEU A 57 -9.10 25.47 4.65
CA LEU A 57 -8.57 26.68 5.27
C LEU A 57 -7.08 26.85 4.95
N LEU A 58 -6.31 25.77 5.01
CA LEU A 58 -4.88 25.79 4.68
C LEU A 58 -4.63 26.13 3.21
N SER A 59 -5.44 25.58 2.29
CA SER A 59 -5.31 25.89 0.87
C SER A 59 -5.64 27.35 0.57
N LEU A 60 -6.67 27.90 1.22
CA LEU A 60 -7.00 29.32 1.12
C LEU A 60 -5.88 30.20 1.67
N LEU A 61 -5.36 29.90 2.85
CA LEU A 61 -4.25 30.63 3.46
C LEU A 61 -3.01 30.64 2.55
N PHE A 62 -2.66 29.48 1.98
CA PHE A 62 -1.54 29.37 1.06
C PHE A 62 -1.73 30.23 -0.19
N SER A 63 -2.94 30.23 -0.76
CA SER A 63 -3.25 31.05 -1.94
C SER A 63 -3.18 32.56 -1.66
N VAL A 64 -3.54 33.00 -0.45
CA VAL A 64 -3.44 34.41 -0.03
C VAL A 64 -1.99 34.81 0.25
N LEU A 65 -1.18 33.92 0.84
CA LEU A 65 0.24 34.18 1.11
C LEU A 65 1.12 34.13 -0.15
N ALA A 66 0.69 33.40 -1.17
CA ALA A 66 1.38 33.28 -2.45
C ALA A 66 1.06 34.42 -3.44
N LEU A 67 0.14 35.32 -3.07
CA LEU A 67 -0.25 36.52 -3.81
C LEU A 67 0.47 37.76 -3.25
#